data_AF-A0A6N9B9Y2-F1
#
_entry.id   AF-A0A6N9B9Y2-F1
#
_cell.length_a   1.000
_cell.length_b   1.000
_cell.length_c   1.000
_cell.angle_alpha   90.00
_cell.angle_beta   90.00
_cell.angle_gamma   90.00
#
_symmetry.space_group_name_H-M   'P 1'
#
loop_
_entity.id
_entity.type
_entity.pdbx_description
1 polymer ?
#
loop_
_entity_poly.entity_id
_entity_poly.type
_entity_poly.pdbx_seq_one_letter_code
_entity_poly.pdbx_strand_id
1 'polypeptide(L)'
;EIITKAHNEGKDIARVHSGDPSIYGAIAEQIERLKNLDIPFEIVPGVPAFAAAAAAFGQELTIPKISQTLILTRTSMKSTDMPEDEDLALLGASKATLIIHLSVRNSLAIQRKLIPLYGEDCPVVIAYRIGWADQKIIRTDLQSLRDEIRAHKLTRTVLIFVGKSLDPKIIEESALYDKDHSHILRFKKRTPQGQS
;
A
#
# COMPACT_ATOMS: atom_id res chain seq x y z
N GLU A 1 19.46 3.91 25.38
CA GLU A 1 19.51 3.39 26.77
C GLU A 1 19.27 1.89 26.84
N ILE A 2 18.05 1.37 26.59
CA ILE A 2 17.78 -0.09 26.70
C ILE A 2 18.66 -0.92 25.75
N ILE A 3 18.74 -0.53 24.47
CA ILE A 3 19.55 -1.25 23.47
C ILE A 3 21.04 -1.22 23.84
N THR A 4 21.56 -0.05 24.20
CA THR A 4 22.95 0.14 24.65
C THR A 4 23.30 -0.73 25.85
N LYS A 5 22.41 -0.78 26.86
CA LYS A 5 22.62 -1.62 28.04
C LYS A 5 22.70 -3.10 27.68
N ALA A 6 21.75 -3.59 26.89
CA ALA A 6 21.73 -4.99 26.47
C ALA A 6 22.95 -5.36 25.60
N HIS A 7 23.39 -4.45 24.72
CA HIS A 7 24.59 -4.62 23.92
C HIS A 7 25.86 -4.72 24.79
N ASN A 8 26.00 -3.83 25.79
CA ASN A 8 27.13 -3.87 26.74
C ASN A 8 27.13 -5.13 27.62
N GLU A 9 25.98 -5.77 27.79
CA GLU A 9 25.83 -7.06 28.48
C GLU A 9 26.07 -8.27 27.54
N GLY A 10 26.43 -8.04 26.26
CA GLY A 10 26.70 -9.09 25.28
C GLY A 10 25.45 -9.84 24.82
N LYS A 11 24.27 -9.22 24.87
CA LYS A 11 22.99 -9.84 24.50
C LYS A 11 22.57 -9.53 23.06
N ASP A 12 21.95 -10.51 22.42
CA ASP A 12 21.21 -10.31 21.17
C ASP A 12 19.88 -9.59 21.43
N ILE A 13 19.50 -8.71 20.51
CA ILE A 13 18.36 -7.80 20.67
C ILE A 13 17.45 -7.92 19.47
N ALA A 14 16.21 -8.37 19.69
CA ALA A 14 15.15 -8.35 18.69
C ALA A 14 14.25 -7.13 18.90
N ARG A 15 14.33 -6.14 18.00
CA ARG A 15 13.40 -5.00 17.97
C ARG A 15 12.27 -5.27 16.97
N VAL A 16 11.11 -5.68 17.49
CA VAL A 16 9.96 -6.06 16.67
C VAL A 16 9.16 -4.82 16.25
N HIS A 17 8.96 -4.65 14.95
CA HIS A 17 8.12 -3.62 14.34
C HIS A 17 6.88 -4.24 13.69
N SER A 18 5.78 -3.47 13.63
CA SER A 18 4.58 -3.88 12.90
C SER A 18 4.78 -3.73 11.41
N GLY A 19 4.38 -4.74 10.63
CA GLY A 19 4.45 -4.72 9.18
C GLY A 19 5.89 -4.79 8.69
N ASP A 20 6.26 -3.86 7.81
CA ASP A 20 7.62 -3.78 7.29
C ASP A 20 8.36 -2.56 7.89
N PRO A 21 9.60 -2.72 8.38
CA PRO A 21 10.36 -1.62 8.99
C PRO A 21 10.61 -0.42 8.07
N SER A 22 10.60 -0.58 6.74
CA SER A 22 10.93 0.49 5.79
C SER A 22 9.87 1.59 5.68
N ILE A 23 8.63 1.33 6.10
CA ILE A 23 7.50 2.26 5.92
C ILE A 23 6.86 2.67 7.24
N TYR A 24 6.91 3.97 7.54
CA TYR A 24 6.26 4.58 8.71
C TYR A 24 6.61 3.92 10.08
N GLY A 25 7.70 3.16 10.14
CA GLY A 25 8.13 2.44 11.34
C GLY A 25 9.04 3.22 12.29
N ALA A 26 9.40 4.47 11.94
CA ALA A 26 10.33 5.32 12.68
C ALA A 26 11.68 4.63 12.98
N ILE A 27 12.19 3.83 12.04
CA ILE A 27 13.47 3.14 12.21
C ILE A 27 14.67 4.03 11.84
N ALA A 28 14.47 5.09 11.06
CA ALA A 28 15.56 5.96 10.61
C ALA A 28 16.33 6.58 11.79
N GLU A 29 15.61 7.11 12.79
CA GLU A 29 16.22 7.65 14.01
C GLU A 29 16.90 6.58 14.87
N GLN A 30 16.40 5.34 14.84
CA GLN A 30 17.02 4.23 15.58
C GLN A 30 18.33 3.82 14.90
N ILE A 31 18.31 3.66 13.57
CA ILE A 31 19.49 3.36 12.74
C ILE A 31 20.59 4.40 12.98
N GLU A 32 20.25 5.69 12.93
CA GLU A 32 21.22 6.76 13.12
C GLU A 32 21.85 6.71 14.52
N ARG A 33 21.04 6.47 15.56
CA ARG A 33 21.55 6.32 16.93
C ARG A 33 22.43 5.08 17.10
N LEU A 34 22.08 3.96 16.46
CA LEU A 34 22.88 2.73 16.54
C LEU A 34 24.22 2.89 15.82
N LYS A 35 24.23 3.52 14.65
CA LYS A 35 25.46 3.88 13.92
C LYS A 35 26.37 4.76 14.76
N ASN A 36 25.82 5.81 15.39
CA ASN A 36 26.59 6.73 16.23
C ASN A 36 27.13 6.08 17.52
N LEU A 37 26.58 4.92 17.92
CA LEU A 37 27.05 4.15 19.08
C LEU A 37 27.92 2.94 18.67
N ASP A 38 28.20 2.78 17.37
CA ASP A 38 28.90 1.62 16.81
C ASP A 38 28.28 0.26 17.20
N ILE A 39 26.94 0.24 17.33
CA ILE A 39 26.20 -0.99 17.65
C ILE A 39 25.79 -1.66 16.33
N PRO A 40 26.26 -2.90 16.04
CA PRO A 40 25.89 -3.61 14.82
C PRO A 40 24.40 -3.96 14.82
N PHE A 41 23.78 -3.88 13.65
CA PHE A 41 22.38 -4.26 13.45
C PHE A 41 22.15 -4.75 12.02
N GLU A 42 21.06 -5.49 11.84
CA GLU A 42 20.50 -5.83 10.53
C GLU A 42 19.02 -5.42 10.46
N ILE A 43 18.52 -5.21 9.24
CA ILE A 43 17.11 -4.96 9.00
C ILE A 43 16.53 -6.19 8.33
N VAL A 44 15.64 -6.88 9.04
CA VAL A 44 14.89 -8.01 8.50
C VAL A 44 13.58 -7.49 7.89
N PRO A 45 13.33 -7.70 6.58
CA PRO A 45 12.11 -7.22 5.94
C PRO A 45 10.88 -7.97 6.48
N GLY A 46 9.75 -7.27 6.50
CA GLY A 46 8.46 -7.80 6.88
C GLY A 46 7.45 -7.79 5.72
N VAL A 47 6.22 -8.21 6.01
CA VAL A 47 5.11 -8.07 5.06
C VAL A 47 4.42 -6.72 5.33
N PRO A 48 4.47 -5.76 4.39
CA PRO A 48 3.84 -4.46 4.59
C PRO A 48 2.32 -4.57 4.58
N ALA A 49 1.66 -3.68 5.32
CA ALA A 49 0.21 -3.74 5.54
C ALA A 49 -0.60 -3.69 4.22
N PHE A 50 -0.13 -2.96 3.22
CA PHE A 50 -0.83 -2.87 1.94
C PHE A 50 -0.80 -4.18 1.15
N ALA A 51 0.32 -4.90 1.19
CA ALA A 51 0.45 -6.20 0.54
C ALA A 51 -0.40 -7.25 1.26
N ALA A 52 -0.36 -7.26 2.60
CA ALA A 52 -1.22 -8.12 3.41
C ALA A 52 -2.71 -7.87 3.12
N ALA A 53 -3.12 -6.60 3.01
CA ALA A 53 -4.48 -6.22 2.66
C ALA A 53 -4.88 -6.70 1.26
N ALA A 54 -4.07 -6.44 0.24
CA ALA A 54 -4.33 -6.87 -1.13
C ALA A 54 -4.51 -8.40 -1.24
N ALA A 55 -3.65 -9.16 -0.56
CA ALA A 55 -3.79 -10.61 -0.45
C ALA A 55 -5.10 -11.00 0.25
N ALA A 56 -5.46 -10.31 1.34
CA ALA A 56 -6.67 -10.62 2.12
C ALA A 56 -7.97 -10.35 1.36
N PHE A 57 -8.03 -9.30 0.52
CA PHE A 57 -9.20 -9.05 -0.36
C PHE A 57 -9.07 -9.66 -1.76
N GLY A 58 -8.04 -10.50 -1.98
CA GLY A 58 -7.89 -11.37 -3.13
C GLY A 58 -7.69 -10.65 -4.46
N GLN A 59 -6.92 -9.56 -4.48
CA GLN A 59 -6.84 -8.71 -5.67
C GLN A 59 -5.45 -8.14 -5.92
N GLU A 60 -5.04 -8.20 -7.19
CA GLU A 60 -3.87 -7.48 -7.69
C GLU A 60 -4.16 -5.98 -7.77
N LEU A 61 -3.26 -5.15 -7.24
CA LEU A 61 -3.45 -3.69 -7.20
C LEU A 61 -3.11 -3.01 -8.54
N THR A 62 -2.25 -3.64 -9.34
CA THR A 62 -1.79 -3.15 -10.64
C THR A 62 -2.49 -3.89 -11.77
N ILE A 63 -3.49 -3.27 -12.37
CA ILE A 63 -4.26 -3.88 -13.47
C ILE A 63 -3.85 -3.20 -14.79
N PRO A 64 -3.49 -3.98 -15.84
CA PRO A 64 -3.16 -3.43 -17.16
C PRO A 64 -4.22 -2.44 -17.66
N LYS A 65 -3.77 -1.35 -18.31
CA LYS A 65 -4.61 -0.25 -18.83
C LYS A 65 -5.43 0.54 -17.79
N ILE A 66 -5.43 0.14 -16.52
CA ILE A 66 -6.22 0.78 -15.46
C ILE A 66 -5.32 1.45 -14.43
N SER A 67 -4.37 0.72 -13.86
CA SER A 67 -3.39 1.27 -12.92
C SER A 67 -2.11 0.44 -12.95
N GLN A 68 -0.99 1.08 -13.23
CA GLN A 68 0.35 0.47 -13.20
C GLN A 68 1.24 1.09 -12.13
N THR A 69 0.64 1.93 -11.28
CA THR A 69 1.35 2.73 -10.28
C THR A 69 0.58 2.66 -8.97
N LEU A 70 1.31 2.42 -7.88
CA LEU A 70 0.80 2.50 -6.51
C LEU A 70 1.49 3.67 -5.81
N ILE A 71 0.72 4.48 -5.08
CA ILE A 71 1.27 5.55 -4.24
C ILE A 71 0.95 5.21 -2.78
N LEU A 72 1.99 4.84 -2.03
CA LEU A 72 1.93 4.71 -0.57
C LEU A 72 2.06 6.10 0.03
N THR A 73 1.02 6.58 0.69
CA THR A 73 1.03 7.93 1.28
C THR A 73 0.27 7.96 2.61
N ARG A 74 0.25 9.14 3.24
CA ARG A 74 -0.58 9.50 4.39
C ARG A 74 -1.06 10.93 4.21
N THR A 75 -2.00 11.36 5.04
CA THR A 75 -2.40 12.76 5.13
C THR A 75 -1.69 13.43 6.30
N SER A 76 -1.58 14.76 6.24
CA SER A 76 -1.13 15.55 7.38
C SER A 76 -2.09 15.35 8.55
N MET A 77 -1.52 15.11 9.72
CA MET A 77 -2.25 15.03 11.00
C MET A 77 -1.60 16.05 11.93
N LYS A 78 -2.25 16.42 13.03
CA LYS A 78 -1.71 17.37 14.02
C LYS A 78 -0.28 17.08 14.50
N SER A 79 0.23 15.86 14.28
CA SER A 79 1.55 15.40 14.72
C SER A 79 2.65 15.48 13.67
N THR A 80 2.35 15.69 12.39
CA THR A 80 3.36 15.75 11.32
C THR A 80 2.79 16.40 10.07
N ASP A 81 3.47 17.44 9.59
CA ASP A 81 3.21 18.03 8.29
C ASP A 81 3.75 17.12 7.18
N MET A 82 3.12 17.21 6.01
CA MET A 82 3.64 16.57 4.80
C MET A 82 4.58 17.55 4.10
N PRO A 83 5.61 17.08 3.39
CA PRO A 83 6.29 17.90 2.40
C PRO A 83 5.29 18.52 1.42
N GLU A 84 5.57 19.73 0.93
CA GLU A 84 4.66 20.48 0.06
C GLU A 84 4.29 19.68 -1.20
N ASP A 85 5.25 18.96 -1.77
CA ASP A 85 5.09 18.15 -2.99
C ASP A 85 4.43 16.78 -2.75
N GLU A 86 4.05 16.47 -1.50
CA GLU A 86 3.35 15.23 -1.14
C GLU A 86 1.89 15.47 -0.73
N ASP A 87 1.31 16.62 -1.10
CA ASP A 87 -0.11 16.86 -0.89
C ASP A 87 -0.98 15.81 -1.59
N LEU A 88 -2.03 15.34 -0.89
CA LEU A 88 -2.91 14.30 -1.40
C LEU A 88 -3.58 14.65 -2.74
N ALA A 89 -3.90 15.92 -2.99
CA ALA A 89 -4.48 16.33 -4.27
C ALA A 89 -3.44 16.26 -5.41
N LEU A 90 -2.19 16.63 -5.12
CA LEU A 90 -1.08 16.55 -6.08
C LEU A 90 -0.76 15.10 -6.43
N LEU A 91 -0.60 14.23 -5.42
CA LEU A 91 -0.43 12.79 -5.61
C LEU A 91 -1.62 12.18 -6.36
N GLY A 92 -2.84 12.59 -6.01
CA GLY A 92 -4.08 12.13 -6.62
C GLY A 92 -4.26 12.55 -8.07
N ALA A 93 -3.58 13.60 -8.55
CA ALA A 93 -3.67 14.06 -9.93
C ALA A 93 -3.22 12.98 -10.93
N SER A 94 -2.31 12.09 -10.51
CA SER A 94 -1.82 10.96 -11.31
C SER A 94 -2.87 9.90 -11.65
N LYS A 95 -3.99 9.85 -10.92
CA LYS A 95 -5.00 8.76 -10.97
C LYS A 95 -4.48 7.36 -10.62
N ALA A 96 -3.26 7.27 -10.07
CA ALA A 96 -2.69 6.01 -9.59
C ALA A 96 -3.54 5.43 -8.43
N THR A 97 -3.33 4.15 -8.11
CA THR A 97 -3.99 3.59 -6.92
C THR A 97 -3.33 4.18 -5.68
N LEU A 98 -4.09 4.94 -4.89
CA LEU A 98 -3.62 5.55 -3.65
C LEU A 98 -3.84 4.59 -2.48
N ILE A 99 -2.84 4.45 -1.64
CA ILE A 99 -2.85 3.59 -0.46
C ILE A 99 -2.50 4.47 0.74
N ILE A 100 -3.55 4.93 1.42
CA ILE A 100 -3.48 6.02 2.39
C ILE A 100 -3.44 5.46 3.81
N HIS A 101 -2.25 5.51 4.41
CA HIS A 101 -1.96 5.07 5.77
C HIS A 101 -2.28 6.17 6.79
N LEU A 102 -2.47 5.79 8.06
CA LEU A 102 -2.51 6.69 9.21
C LEU A 102 -3.56 7.83 9.13
N SER A 103 -4.56 7.71 8.25
CA SER A 103 -5.41 8.85 7.82
C SER A 103 -6.91 8.65 8.01
N VAL A 104 -7.33 7.58 8.69
CA VAL A 104 -8.77 7.27 8.87
C VAL A 104 -9.58 8.42 9.47
N ARG A 105 -8.98 9.18 10.40
CA ARG A 105 -9.60 10.34 11.04
C ARG A 105 -9.78 11.53 10.09
N ASN A 106 -9.05 11.55 8.99
CA ASN A 106 -9.08 12.58 7.95
C ASN A 106 -9.92 12.16 6.74
N SER A 107 -10.80 11.16 6.88
CA SER A 107 -11.64 10.66 5.78
C SER A 107 -12.42 11.75 5.04
N LEU A 108 -12.95 12.75 5.74
CA LEU A 108 -13.62 13.89 5.10
C LEU A 108 -12.67 14.70 4.20
N ALA A 109 -11.43 14.90 4.64
CA ALA A 109 -10.43 15.62 3.85
C ALA A 109 -9.96 14.79 2.65
N ILE A 110 -9.84 13.48 2.81
CA ILE A 110 -9.57 12.54 1.71
C ILE A 110 -10.67 12.67 0.64
N GLN A 111 -11.94 12.59 1.03
CA GLN A 111 -13.07 12.77 0.11
C GLN A 111 -13.00 14.10 -0.63
N ARG A 112 -12.87 15.22 0.10
CA ARG A 112 -12.82 16.57 -0.48
C ARG A 112 -11.69 16.74 -1.50
N LYS A 113 -10.51 16.17 -1.22
CA LYS A 113 -9.36 16.29 -2.11
C LYS A 113 -9.45 15.35 -3.32
N LEU A 114 -10.00 14.16 -3.14
CA LEU A 114 -9.96 13.12 -4.17
C LEU A 114 -11.21 13.06 -5.04
N ILE A 115 -12.40 13.42 -4.56
CA ILE A 115 -13.64 13.41 -5.37
C ILE A 115 -13.52 14.24 -6.66
N PRO A 116 -12.99 15.49 -6.64
CA PRO A 116 -12.81 16.28 -7.86
C PRO A 116 -11.86 15.63 -8.89
N LEU A 117 -11.04 14.68 -8.43
CA LEU A 117 -10.05 14.00 -9.24
C LEU A 117 -10.56 12.63 -9.72
N TYR A 118 -11.10 11.81 -8.84
CA TYR A 118 -11.40 10.41 -9.12
C TYR A 118 -12.88 10.16 -9.44
N GLY A 119 -13.77 11.09 -9.11
CA GLY A 119 -15.22 10.89 -9.15
C GLY A 119 -15.77 10.41 -7.80
N GLU A 120 -17.03 10.71 -7.53
CA GLU A 120 -17.74 10.30 -6.31
C GLU A 120 -17.87 8.77 -6.20
N ASP A 121 -18.09 8.12 -7.34
CA ASP A 121 -18.25 6.68 -7.52
C ASP A 121 -16.92 5.92 -7.57
N CYS A 122 -15.78 6.60 -7.39
CA CYS A 122 -14.48 5.93 -7.47
C CYS A 122 -14.38 4.81 -6.40
N PRO A 123 -14.01 3.58 -6.80
CA PRO A 123 -13.88 2.47 -5.87
C PRO A 123 -12.88 2.72 -4.75
N VAL A 124 -13.26 2.28 -3.56
CA VAL A 124 -12.48 2.36 -2.33
C VAL A 124 -12.54 1.04 -1.58
N VAL A 125 -11.40 0.62 -1.04
CA VAL A 125 -11.34 -0.50 -0.09
C VAL A 125 -10.81 0.00 1.24
N ILE A 126 -11.57 -0.21 2.31
CA ILE A 126 -11.16 0.08 3.69
C ILE A 126 -10.75 -1.24 4.33
N ALA A 127 -9.47 -1.36 4.64
CA ALA A 127 -8.87 -2.54 5.24
C ALA A 127 -8.52 -2.25 6.71
N TYR A 128 -9.22 -2.89 7.64
CA TYR A 128 -9.07 -2.71 9.08
C TYR A 128 -8.41 -3.92 9.71
N ARG A 129 -7.33 -3.70 10.47
CA ARG A 129 -6.60 -4.73 11.24
C ARG A 129 -6.37 -6.02 10.46
N ILE A 130 -5.92 -5.92 9.21
CA ILE A 130 -5.64 -7.10 8.39
C ILE A 130 -4.64 -8.03 9.10
N GLY A 131 -4.94 -9.33 9.09
CA GLY A 131 -4.19 -10.36 9.80
C GLY A 131 -4.62 -10.61 11.24
N TRP A 132 -5.54 -9.81 11.80
CA TRP A 132 -6.11 -10.02 13.13
C TRP A 132 -7.43 -10.78 13.06
N ALA A 133 -7.84 -11.41 14.16
CA ALA A 133 -9.11 -12.15 14.25
C ALA A 133 -10.34 -11.27 13.96
N ASP A 134 -10.27 -9.97 14.26
CA ASP A 134 -11.33 -9.00 14.04
C ASP A 134 -11.15 -8.16 12.77
N GLN A 135 -10.33 -8.63 11.81
CA GLN A 135 -10.11 -7.92 10.56
C GLN A 135 -11.42 -7.63 9.83
N LYS A 136 -11.47 -6.49 9.12
CA LYS A 136 -12.60 -6.13 8.26
C LYS A 136 -12.11 -5.59 6.93
N ILE A 137 -12.83 -5.95 5.87
CA ILE A 137 -12.61 -5.47 4.52
C ILE A 137 -13.95 -4.92 4.06
N ILE A 138 -14.00 -3.61 3.82
CA ILE A 138 -15.21 -2.91 3.39
C ILE A 138 -14.94 -2.34 2.01
N ARG A 139 -15.71 -2.77 1.01
CA ARG A 139 -15.69 -2.20 -0.34
C ARG A 139 -16.79 -1.15 -0.44
N THR A 140 -16.44 0.03 -0.94
CA THR A 140 -17.31 1.22 -1.00
C THR A 140 -16.83 2.13 -2.12
N ASP A 141 -17.39 3.33 -2.24
CA ASP A 141 -16.90 4.41 -3.08
C ASP A 141 -16.37 5.60 -2.27
N LEU A 142 -15.80 6.59 -2.97
CA LEU A 142 -15.31 7.82 -2.36
C LEU A 142 -16.43 8.62 -1.70
N GLN A 143 -17.64 8.67 -2.25
CA GLN A 143 -18.77 9.39 -1.66
C GLN A 143 -19.14 8.84 -0.27
N SER A 144 -19.09 7.51 -0.11
CA SER A 144 -19.58 6.79 1.07
C SER A 144 -18.48 6.46 2.08
N LEU A 145 -17.20 6.62 1.72
CA LEU A 145 -16.01 6.33 2.54
C LEU A 145 -16.15 6.75 4.01
N ARG A 146 -16.51 8.01 4.27
CA ARG A 146 -16.57 8.54 5.64
C ARG A 146 -17.70 7.93 6.45
N ASP A 147 -18.83 7.67 5.82
CA ASP A 147 -20.00 7.13 6.49
C ASP A 147 -19.77 5.66 6.84
N GLU A 148 -19.11 4.91 5.96
CA GLU A 148 -18.65 3.54 6.24
C GLU A 148 -17.67 3.47 7.42
N ILE A 149 -16.68 4.38 7.47
CA ILE A 149 -15.75 4.49 8.59
C ILE A 149 -16.48 4.73 9.91
N ARG A 150 -17.53 5.57 9.90
CA ARG A 150 -18.31 5.92 11.09
C ARG A 150 -19.24 4.80 11.53
N ALA A 151 -19.95 4.19 10.59
CA ALA A 151 -20.86 3.07 10.84
C ALA A 151 -20.13 1.91 11.52
N HIS A 152 -18.92 1.61 11.04
CA HIS A 152 -18.07 0.55 11.58
C HIS A 152 -17.19 0.98 12.76
N LYS A 153 -17.29 2.24 13.22
CA LYS A 153 -16.52 2.81 14.34
C LYS A 153 -15.00 2.62 14.20
N LEU A 154 -14.49 2.78 12.99
CA LEU A 154 -13.07 2.57 12.68
C LEU A 154 -12.24 3.77 13.10
N THR A 155 -11.34 3.61 14.08
CA THR A 155 -10.62 4.74 14.69
C THR A 155 -9.10 4.72 14.50
N ARG A 156 -8.49 3.53 14.32
CA ARG A 156 -7.05 3.29 14.15
C ARG A 156 -6.81 2.00 13.35
N THR A 157 -5.58 1.78 12.88
CA THR A 157 -5.18 0.55 12.15
C THR A 157 -6.08 0.28 10.95
N VAL A 158 -6.31 1.33 10.17
CA VAL A 158 -7.06 1.29 8.92
C VAL A 158 -6.13 1.73 7.79
N LEU A 159 -6.23 1.00 6.69
CA LEU A 159 -5.65 1.34 5.42
C LEU A 159 -6.78 1.66 4.43
N ILE A 160 -6.67 2.77 3.71
CA ILE A 160 -7.67 3.20 2.72
C ILE A 160 -7.04 3.10 1.35
N PHE A 161 -7.58 2.24 0.49
CA PHE A 161 -7.22 2.12 -0.90
C PHE A 161 -8.23 2.93 -1.73
N VAL A 162 -7.75 3.76 -2.65
CA VAL A 162 -8.59 4.54 -3.57
C VAL A 162 -8.07 4.36 -4.99
N GLY A 163 -8.92 3.98 -5.93
CA GLY A 163 -8.52 3.89 -7.32
C GLY A 163 -9.42 2.99 -8.15
N LYS A 164 -9.45 3.25 -9.46
CA LYS A 164 -10.28 2.50 -10.40
C LYS A 164 -9.95 1.01 -10.44
N SER A 165 -8.69 0.63 -10.22
CA SER A 165 -8.29 -0.78 -10.20
C SER A 165 -9.01 -1.59 -9.13
N LEU A 166 -9.60 -0.95 -8.11
CA LEU A 166 -10.30 -1.61 -7.02
C LEU A 166 -11.73 -2.06 -7.36
N ASP A 167 -12.25 -1.73 -8.54
CA ASP A 167 -13.57 -2.21 -8.98
C ASP A 167 -13.56 -3.73 -9.18
N PRO A 168 -14.36 -4.51 -8.42
CA PRO A 168 -14.40 -5.96 -8.55
C PRO A 168 -14.97 -6.44 -9.90
N LYS A 169 -15.58 -5.57 -10.70
CA LYS A 169 -16.11 -5.90 -12.04
C LYS A 169 -15.04 -5.90 -13.13
N ILE A 170 -13.83 -5.43 -12.82
CA ILE A 170 -12.73 -5.40 -13.78
C ILE A 170 -12.27 -6.83 -14.05
N ILE A 171 -12.42 -7.25 -15.30
CA ILE A 171 -11.88 -8.50 -15.86
C ILE A 171 -11.02 -8.10 -17.05
N GLU A 172 -9.81 -7.58 -16.79
CA GLU A 172 -8.79 -7.38 -17.83
C GLU A 172 -7.72 -8.44 -17.62
N GLU A 173 -7.59 -9.35 -18.59
CA GLU A 173 -6.53 -10.36 -18.58
C GLU A 173 -5.17 -9.72 -18.89
N SER A 174 -4.15 -10.11 -18.15
CA SER A 174 -2.78 -9.67 -18.43
C SER A 174 -2.23 -10.32 -19.69
N ALA A 175 -1.60 -9.51 -20.55
CA ALA A 175 -0.89 -9.99 -21.74
C ALA A 175 0.29 -10.93 -21.41
N LEU A 176 0.71 -11.01 -20.14
CA LEU A 176 1.70 -11.99 -19.65
C LEU A 176 1.27 -13.45 -19.88
N TYR A 177 -0.04 -13.71 -19.95
CA TYR A 177 -0.61 -15.03 -20.24
C TYR A 177 -1.33 -15.09 -21.59
N ASP A 178 -1.25 -14.03 -22.39
CA ASP A 178 -1.85 -14.02 -23.72
C ASP A 178 -1.11 -15.01 -24.63
N LYS A 179 -1.86 -15.95 -25.20
CA LYS A 179 -1.33 -17.04 -26.03
C LYS A 179 -0.65 -16.52 -27.30
N ASP A 180 -0.96 -15.28 -27.70
CA ASP A 180 -0.44 -14.65 -28.91
C ASP A 180 0.79 -13.77 -28.65
N HIS A 181 1.21 -13.59 -27.38
CA HIS A 181 2.37 -12.79 -27.02
C HIS A 181 3.66 -13.63 -26.98
N SER A 182 4.59 -13.34 -27.89
CA SER A 182 5.91 -14.00 -27.92
C SER A 182 6.81 -13.45 -26.81
N HIS A 183 7.02 -14.24 -25.75
CA HIS A 183 8.04 -13.98 -24.73
C HIS A 183 9.39 -14.60 -25.11
N ILE A 184 10.47 -14.10 -24.50
CA ILE A 184 11.89 -14.44 -24.76
C ILE A 184 12.20 -15.96 -24.79
N LEU A 185 11.38 -16.79 -24.13
CA LEU A 185 11.57 -18.25 -24.07
C LEU A 185 10.73 -19.04 -25.09
N ARG A 186 9.95 -18.39 -25.96
CA ARG A 186 9.09 -19.06 -26.95
C ARG A 186 9.39 -18.57 -28.36
N PHE A 187 10.29 -19.26 -29.06
CA PHE A 187 10.51 -19.04 -30.48
C PHE A 187 9.23 -19.40 -31.26
N LYS A 188 8.77 -18.49 -32.14
CA LYS A 188 7.79 -18.85 -33.17
C LYS A 188 8.34 -20.05 -33.94
N LYS A 189 7.61 -21.17 -33.96
CA LYS A 189 7.92 -22.28 -34.87
C LYS A 189 7.89 -21.71 -36.29
N ARG A 190 9.06 -21.64 -36.93
CA ARG A 190 9.14 -21.44 -38.39
C ARG A 190 8.38 -22.60 -39.04
N THR A 191 7.29 -22.29 -39.71
CA THR A 191 6.63 -23.24 -40.60
C THR A 191 7.63 -23.61 -41.70
N PRO A 192 7.92 -24.89 -41.95
CA PRO A 192 8.75 -25.28 -43.09
C PRO A 192 8.00 -24.87 -44.37
N GLN A 193 8.61 -24.00 -45.18
CA GLN A 193 8.20 -23.84 -46.57
C GLN A 193 8.47 -25.17 -47.26
N GLY A 194 7.38 -25.88 -47.58
CA GLY A 194 7.41 -27.12 -48.32
C GLY A 194 8.07 -26.92 -49.68
N GLN A 195 8.93 -27.87 -50.03
CA GLN A 195 9.37 -28.10 -51.40
C GLN A 195 8.17 -28.59 -52.22
N SER A 196 7.87 -27.89 -53.30
CA SER A 196 7.28 -28.43 -54.53
C SER A 196 7.76 -27.57 -55.69
#